data_AF-A6BFG4-F1
#
_entry.id   AF-A6BFG4-F1
#
_cell.length_a   1.000
_cell.length_b   1.000
_cell.length_c   1.000
_cell.angle_alpha   90.00
_cell.angle_beta   90.00
_cell.angle_gamma   90.00
#
_symmetry.space_group_name_H-M   'P 1'
#
loop_
_entity.id
_entity.type
_entity.pdbx_description
1 polymer ?
#
loop_
_entity_poly.entity_id
_entity_poly.type
_entity_poly.pdbx_seq_one_letter_code
_entity_poly.pdbx_strand_id
1 'polypeptide(L)'
;MIQLVLLIILVIAAIAGIVIWKRYSPSKEQYDMKKYYGIEKDGQLGITVDNKVVEAKGKLSDGKAYVAYDVVRDYINSRFYWDSNENVLLYMLPKDMISVDVGSKDYSVSREKKSEDYVILKTEGNTAYIALDFVQQYTNIDYEMSSNPDHVMIRTKWGKTDVATVKKNTQVRYQGGVKSPVLAELKKKDEVTIIESEENWKKIRTKEGVIGYVKNNTLKNEEKKNITRKFDEQNYSSISKDYTINMAWHNVTNQDANKGVAQKIAQTKGLTTLAPTWVHVADTSGNITSIASSDYVSYAHQQNIEVWMTVRDFDGGISSEQESYELLSYTSRRETLITQLIAEALRVGVDGINVDFEKISDKCGEHYIEFIRELSVKCRQNGLVLSVDNYVPKSFNTQYDRKEQGIVADYVVIMGYDEYYAGSPEAGPVSSYNYVKEGIEETLKEVPAKKVISGIPFFTRLWKETPKTEEELASEKGTDAAEYSVNVESVAYGMDNAQAQIKQAGVETTWDKKAGQNYATWEADGAKYEIWLEDAKSIEPKLKLMQKYKLAGTAEWSLGQESTDIWNLIQKYVN
;
A
#
# COMPACT_ATOMS: atom_id res chain seq x y z
N MET A 1 53.53 62.82 -19.93
CA MET A 1 52.50 61.96 -20.57
C MET A 1 52.67 60.48 -20.23
N ILE A 2 53.84 59.88 -20.44
CA ILE A 2 54.08 58.42 -20.25
C ILE A 2 53.84 57.94 -18.80
N GLN A 3 54.26 58.69 -17.78
CA GLN A 3 54.02 58.33 -16.37
C GLN A 3 52.54 58.34 -15.98
N LEU A 4 51.73 59.23 -16.56
CA LEU A 4 50.29 59.31 -16.30
C LEU A 4 49.55 58.10 -16.93
N VAL A 5 49.98 57.68 -18.12
CA VAL A 5 49.43 56.50 -18.80
C VAL A 5 49.76 55.20 -18.05
N LEU A 6 50.99 55.07 -17.52
CA LEU A 6 51.38 53.92 -16.68
C LEU A 6 50.58 53.83 -15.38
N LEU A 7 50.30 54.96 -14.73
CA LEU A 7 49.47 55.01 -13.53
C LEU A 7 48.04 54.56 -13.81
N ILE A 8 47.46 55.00 -14.95
CA ILE A 8 46.11 54.61 -15.38
C ILE A 8 46.05 53.09 -15.67
N ILE A 9 47.07 52.51 -16.32
CA ILE A 9 47.13 51.07 -16.59
C ILE A 9 47.21 50.26 -15.28
N LEU A 10 48.00 50.70 -14.30
CA LEU A 10 48.08 50.05 -12.99
C LEU A 10 46.76 50.11 -12.22
N VAL A 11 46.05 51.24 -12.30
CA VAL A 11 44.71 51.38 -11.69
C VAL A 11 43.71 50.47 -12.40
N ILE A 12 43.72 50.38 -13.73
CA ILE A 12 42.85 49.47 -14.48
C ILE A 12 43.19 48.01 -14.15
N ALA A 13 44.47 47.63 -14.05
CA ALA A 13 44.88 46.28 -13.66
C ALA A 13 44.48 45.94 -12.21
N ALA A 14 44.57 46.90 -11.29
CA ALA A 14 44.11 46.74 -9.92
C ALA A 14 42.59 46.59 -9.84
N ILE A 15 41.83 47.41 -10.58
CA ILE A 15 40.36 47.31 -10.68
C ILE A 15 39.97 45.97 -11.33
N ALA A 16 40.60 45.58 -12.43
CA ALA A 16 40.38 44.28 -13.07
C ALA A 16 40.72 43.13 -12.13
N GLY A 17 41.82 43.23 -11.38
CA GLY A 17 42.19 42.29 -10.32
C GLY A 17 41.14 42.19 -9.22
N ILE A 18 40.60 43.33 -8.75
CA ILE A 18 39.52 43.37 -7.76
C ILE A 18 38.23 42.79 -8.32
N VAL A 19 37.88 43.06 -9.57
CA VAL A 19 36.68 42.55 -10.24
C VAL A 19 36.79 41.03 -10.45
N ILE A 20 37.94 40.54 -10.92
CA ILE A 20 38.23 39.11 -11.07
C ILE A 20 38.21 38.42 -9.70
N TRP A 21 38.87 39.00 -8.70
CA TRP A 21 38.85 38.46 -7.33
C TRP A 21 37.43 38.45 -6.75
N LYS A 22 36.65 39.51 -6.93
CA LYS A 22 35.25 39.58 -6.49
C LYS A 22 34.36 38.61 -7.28
N ARG A 23 34.68 38.28 -8.53
CA ARG A 23 33.92 37.31 -9.35
C ARG A 23 34.22 35.86 -8.99
N TYR A 24 35.46 35.53 -8.65
CA TYR A 24 35.88 34.13 -8.40
C TYR A 24 36.11 33.78 -6.91
N SER A 25 36.14 34.76 -6.01
CA SER A 25 36.26 34.50 -4.57
C SER A 25 35.01 33.82 -4.00
N PRO A 26 35.15 32.93 -3.00
CA PRO A 26 33.99 32.34 -2.35
C PRO A 26 33.12 33.38 -1.63
N SER A 27 31.79 33.23 -1.72
CA SER A 27 30.86 34.01 -0.90
C SER A 27 31.01 33.63 0.57
N LYS A 28 30.94 34.64 1.43
CA LYS A 28 30.86 34.52 2.90
C LYS A 28 29.44 34.75 3.42
N GLU A 29 28.49 34.97 2.52
CA GLU A 29 27.08 35.13 2.86
C GLU A 29 26.58 33.84 3.52
N GLN A 30 26.00 33.98 4.71
CA GLN A 30 25.35 32.88 5.41
C GLN A 30 23.93 32.75 4.89
N TYR A 31 23.49 31.53 4.63
CA TYR A 31 22.10 31.27 4.30
C TYR A 31 21.24 31.43 5.56
N ASP A 32 19.99 31.84 5.39
CA ASP A 32 19.03 31.84 6.48
C ASP A 32 18.62 30.39 6.80
N MET A 33 19.17 29.87 7.90
CA MET A 33 18.91 28.50 8.32
C MET A 33 17.47 28.28 8.82
N LYS A 34 16.76 29.33 9.27
CA LYS A 34 15.31 29.20 9.54
C LYS A 34 14.57 28.95 8.23
N LYS A 35 14.88 29.74 7.19
CA LYS A 35 14.34 29.53 5.83
C LYS A 35 14.72 28.16 5.24
N TYR A 36 15.94 27.68 5.48
CA TYR A 36 16.39 26.36 5.02
C TYR A 36 15.51 25.22 5.52
N TYR A 37 15.13 25.28 6.80
CA TYR A 37 14.26 24.28 7.42
C TYR A 37 12.76 24.60 7.30
N GLY A 38 12.37 25.77 6.77
CA GLY A 38 10.98 26.23 6.73
C GLY A 38 10.43 26.66 8.10
N ILE A 39 11.30 27.06 9.02
CA ILE A 39 10.91 27.55 10.36
C ILE A 39 10.38 28.98 10.23
N GLU A 40 9.10 29.17 10.57
CA GLU A 40 8.40 30.45 10.54
C GLU A 40 8.16 31.03 11.94
N LYS A 41 8.09 30.17 12.96
CA LYS A 41 7.76 30.53 14.34
C LYS A 41 8.80 29.99 15.32
N ASP A 42 9.01 30.72 16.41
CA ASP A 42 9.88 30.25 17.48
C ASP A 42 9.26 29.00 18.15
N GLY A 43 10.09 28.02 18.49
CA GLY A 43 9.66 26.71 19.02
C GLY A 43 9.45 25.61 17.98
N GLN A 44 9.40 25.94 16.68
CA GLN A 44 9.48 24.95 15.62
C GLN A 44 10.88 24.34 15.54
N LEU A 45 10.92 23.05 15.22
CA LEU A 45 12.13 22.26 15.07
C LEU A 45 12.29 21.88 13.60
N GLY A 46 13.44 22.21 13.01
CA GLY A 46 13.80 21.76 11.66
C GLY A 46 14.00 20.24 11.63
N ILE A 47 13.61 19.57 10.55
CA ILE A 47 13.71 18.11 10.46
C ILE A 47 14.51 17.73 9.23
N THR A 48 15.49 16.86 9.41
CA THR A 48 16.10 16.08 8.33
C THR A 48 15.82 14.62 8.57
N VAL A 49 15.22 13.92 7.60
CA VAL A 49 15.07 12.46 7.65
C VAL A 49 15.94 11.85 6.55
N ASP A 50 16.90 11.04 6.96
CA ASP A 50 17.97 10.53 6.11
C ASP A 50 18.61 11.64 5.25
N ASN A 51 18.35 11.65 3.94
CA ASN A 51 18.96 12.56 2.98
C ASN A 51 17.95 13.59 2.45
N LYS A 52 16.92 13.91 3.24
CA LYS A 52 15.87 14.87 2.88
C LYS A 52 15.60 15.82 4.04
N VAL A 53 15.65 17.12 3.76
CA VAL A 53 15.09 18.14 4.65
C VAL A 53 13.59 18.12 4.49
N VAL A 54 12.87 17.96 5.61
CA VAL A 54 11.42 18.02 5.68
C VAL A 54 11.05 19.40 6.21
N GLU A 55 9.98 19.98 5.69
CA GLU A 55 9.44 21.26 6.16
C GLU A 55 9.22 21.24 7.69
N ALA A 56 9.37 22.38 8.37
CA ALA A 56 9.39 22.52 9.83
C ALA A 56 8.07 22.12 10.51
N LYS A 57 7.87 20.81 10.60
CA LYS A 57 6.78 20.13 11.30
C LYS A 57 7.27 19.46 12.58
N GLY A 58 8.41 19.90 13.10
CA GLY A 58 8.91 19.48 14.40
C GLY A 58 8.62 20.53 15.47
N LYS A 59 8.68 20.09 16.73
CA LYS A 59 8.55 20.96 17.90
C LYS A 59 9.53 20.53 18.98
N LEU A 60 10.18 21.50 19.61
CA LEU A 60 10.96 21.27 20.82
C LEU A 60 10.14 21.69 22.04
N SER A 61 9.89 20.76 22.96
CA SER A 61 9.14 21.05 24.19
C SER A 61 9.74 20.26 25.34
N ASP A 62 10.05 20.93 26.45
CA ASP A 62 10.59 20.30 27.66
C ASP A 62 11.88 19.52 27.40
N GLY A 63 12.71 20.01 26.46
CA GLY A 63 13.95 19.36 26.03
C GLY A 63 13.76 18.10 25.18
N LYS A 64 12.51 17.76 24.81
CA LYS A 64 12.16 16.60 23.97
C LYS A 64 11.76 17.04 22.57
N ALA A 65 12.21 16.28 21.57
CA ALA A 65 11.85 16.48 20.18
C ALA A 65 10.52 15.79 19.87
N TYR A 66 9.60 16.54 19.29
CA TYR A 66 8.34 16.04 18.78
C TYR A 66 8.27 16.26 17.28
N VAL A 67 7.68 15.31 16.58
CA VAL A 67 7.53 15.34 15.12
C VAL A 67 6.06 15.15 14.78
N ALA A 68 5.56 15.93 13.82
CA ALA A 68 4.19 15.80 13.37
C ALA A 68 3.89 14.39 12.85
N TYR A 69 2.66 13.92 13.07
CA TYR A 69 2.20 12.59 12.69
C TYR A 69 2.47 12.26 11.22
N ASP A 70 2.18 13.19 10.31
CA ASP A 70 2.41 12.99 8.87
C ASP A 70 3.89 12.75 8.55
N VAL A 71 4.81 13.43 9.23
CA VAL A 71 6.25 13.19 9.08
C VAL A 71 6.65 11.81 9.64
N VAL A 72 6.07 11.41 10.78
CA VAL A 72 6.29 10.07 11.33
C VAL A 72 5.79 9.02 10.34
N ARG A 73 4.56 9.14 9.86
CA ARG A 73 3.93 8.20 8.94
C ARG A 73 4.68 8.09 7.61
N ASP A 74 4.99 9.22 6.99
CA ASP A 74 5.49 9.27 5.60
C ASP A 74 6.99 9.00 5.49
N TYR A 75 7.77 9.30 6.53
CA TYR A 75 9.24 9.24 6.46
C TYR A 75 9.90 8.33 7.49
N ILE A 76 9.20 7.97 8.58
CA ILE A 76 9.80 7.23 9.70
C ILE A 76 9.19 5.84 9.84
N ASN A 77 7.90 5.75 10.11
CA ASN A 77 7.17 4.51 10.32
C ASN A 77 5.67 4.73 10.12
N SER A 78 5.13 4.16 9.04
CA SER A 78 3.71 4.25 8.67
C SER A 78 2.77 3.42 9.56
N ARG A 79 3.28 2.71 10.57
CA ARG A 79 2.49 1.92 11.53
C ARG A 79 2.07 2.68 12.78
N PHE A 80 2.60 3.89 12.99
CA PHE A 80 1.91 4.82 13.87
C PHE A 80 0.68 5.31 13.16
N TYR A 81 -0.46 5.31 13.84
CA TYR A 81 -1.73 5.74 13.31
C TYR A 81 -2.38 6.76 14.25
N TRP A 82 -2.79 7.89 13.71
CA TRP A 82 -3.45 8.95 14.47
C TRP A 82 -4.93 9.01 14.12
N ASP A 83 -5.76 8.70 15.10
CA ASP A 83 -7.19 8.94 15.03
C ASP A 83 -7.51 10.36 15.49
N SER A 84 -7.68 11.26 14.52
CA SER A 84 -8.08 12.64 14.79
C SER A 84 -9.53 12.80 15.27
N ASN A 85 -10.41 11.82 15.01
CA ASN A 85 -11.81 11.89 15.45
C ASN A 85 -11.92 11.58 16.95
N GLU A 86 -11.09 10.66 17.44
CA GLU A 86 -11.13 10.18 18.82
C GLU A 86 -9.95 10.64 19.67
N ASN A 87 -9.02 11.39 19.08
CA ASN A 87 -7.82 11.90 19.71
C ASN A 87 -6.93 10.82 20.34
N VAL A 88 -6.73 9.71 19.63
CA VAL A 88 -5.90 8.59 20.08
C VAL A 88 -4.82 8.25 19.07
N LEU A 89 -3.59 8.06 19.54
CA LEU A 89 -2.49 7.50 18.75
C LEU A 89 -2.40 6.00 19.00
N LEU A 90 -2.31 5.24 17.91
CA LEU A 90 -2.19 3.79 17.92
C LEU A 90 -0.87 3.33 17.30
N TYR A 91 -0.39 2.18 17.76
CA TYR A 91 0.70 1.44 17.12
C TYR A 91 0.51 -0.08 17.32
N MET A 92 0.35 -0.82 16.22
CA MET A 92 0.12 -2.26 16.27
C MET A 92 1.40 -3.07 16.41
N LEU A 93 1.52 -3.80 17.51
CA LEU A 93 2.57 -4.79 17.74
C LEU A 93 2.16 -6.15 17.14
N PRO A 94 3.08 -7.11 17.00
CA PRO A 94 2.76 -8.44 16.48
C PRO A 94 1.63 -9.17 17.26
N LYS A 95 1.47 -8.92 18.55
CA LYS A 95 0.49 -9.61 19.40
C LYS A 95 -0.40 -8.69 20.23
N ASP A 96 -0.14 -7.40 20.21
CA ASP A 96 -0.74 -6.41 21.09
C ASP A 96 -0.95 -5.09 20.35
N MET A 97 -1.63 -4.17 21.00
CA MET A 97 -1.85 -2.82 20.51
C MET A 97 -1.34 -1.83 21.54
N ILE A 98 -0.69 -0.77 21.06
CA ILE A 98 -0.36 0.40 21.87
C ILE A 98 -1.42 1.47 21.62
N SER A 99 -1.92 2.10 22.70
CA SER A 99 -2.76 3.30 22.62
C SER A 99 -2.24 4.41 23.52
N VAL A 100 -2.31 5.64 23.02
CA VAL A 100 -1.85 6.85 23.71
C VAL A 100 -2.88 7.97 23.56
N ASP A 101 -3.34 8.50 24.69
CA ASP A 101 -4.23 9.66 24.72
C ASP A 101 -3.45 10.98 24.61
N VAL A 102 -4.08 12.01 24.05
CA VAL A 102 -3.49 13.35 23.96
C VAL A 102 -3.16 13.92 25.34
N GLY A 103 -1.96 14.49 25.47
CA GLY A 103 -1.49 15.11 26.71
C GLY A 103 -1.05 14.11 27.78
N SER A 104 -1.16 12.81 27.51
CA SER A 104 -0.79 11.76 28.43
C SER A 104 0.70 11.46 28.39
N LYS A 105 1.25 11.15 29.57
CA LYS A 105 2.55 10.45 29.71
C LYS A 105 2.36 8.93 29.77
N ASP A 106 1.13 8.51 30.02
CA ASP A 106 0.74 7.12 30.12
C ASP A 106 0.29 6.60 28.76
N TYR A 107 0.56 5.32 28.52
CA TYR A 107 0.08 4.58 27.36
C TYR A 107 -0.33 3.17 27.79
N SER A 108 -1.21 2.55 27.01
CA SER A 108 -1.63 1.17 27.25
C SER A 108 -0.95 0.25 26.25
N VAL A 109 -0.48 -0.91 26.71
CA VAL A 109 -0.12 -2.05 25.86
C VAL A 109 -1.15 -3.14 26.14
N SER A 110 -2.11 -3.31 25.25
CA SER A 110 -3.32 -4.10 25.51
C SER A 110 -4.00 -3.64 26.81
N ARG A 111 -3.95 -4.44 27.90
CA ARG A 111 -4.56 -4.11 29.20
C ARG A 111 -3.58 -3.55 30.23
N GLU A 112 -2.29 -3.53 29.91
CA GLU A 112 -1.25 -3.07 30.83
C GLU A 112 -0.97 -1.59 30.62
N LYS A 113 -1.05 -0.82 31.70
CA LYS A 113 -0.73 0.61 31.68
C LYS A 113 0.76 0.81 31.93
N LYS A 114 1.41 1.60 31.08
CA LYS A 114 2.80 2.04 31.17
C LYS A 114 2.87 3.56 31.18
N SER A 115 4.02 4.11 31.53
CA SER A 115 4.22 5.56 31.65
C SER A 115 5.64 5.95 31.29
N GLU A 116 5.78 7.12 30.69
CA GLU A 116 7.05 7.79 30.38
C GLU A 116 7.23 9.01 31.30
N ASP A 117 8.43 9.57 31.37
CA ASP A 117 8.67 10.81 32.12
C ASP A 117 8.28 12.09 31.35
N TYR A 118 7.97 11.96 30.05
CA TYR A 118 7.49 13.02 29.14
C TYR A 118 6.08 12.73 28.61
N VAL A 119 5.41 13.77 28.10
CA VAL A 119 4.14 13.61 27.37
C VAL A 119 4.43 12.98 26.01
N ILE A 120 3.75 11.89 25.67
CA ILE A 120 4.06 11.12 24.46
C ILE A 120 3.45 11.80 23.22
N LEU A 121 2.21 12.24 23.35
CA LEU A 121 1.40 12.80 22.27
C LEU A 121 0.89 14.19 22.64
N LYS A 122 1.10 15.16 21.77
CA LYS A 122 0.59 16.54 21.88
C LYS A 122 -0.21 16.90 20.63
N THR A 123 -1.14 17.82 20.75
CA THR A 123 -1.85 18.39 19.60
C THR A 123 -1.76 19.91 19.60
N GLU A 124 -1.68 20.51 18.41
CA GLU A 124 -1.87 21.94 18.19
C GLU A 124 -2.74 22.15 16.95
N GLY A 125 -3.95 22.71 17.13
CA GLY A 125 -4.95 22.70 16.07
C GLY A 125 -5.26 21.25 15.66
N ASN A 126 -5.12 20.96 14.36
CA ASN A 126 -5.37 19.63 13.80
C ASN A 126 -4.09 18.78 13.68
N THR A 127 -2.93 19.28 14.14
CA THR A 127 -1.66 18.57 14.01
C THR A 127 -1.34 17.82 15.29
N ALA A 128 -1.20 16.49 15.18
CA ALA A 128 -0.65 15.65 16.24
C ALA A 128 0.88 15.62 16.16
N TYR A 129 1.53 15.70 17.32
CA TYR A 129 2.97 15.70 17.50
C TYR A 129 3.37 14.56 18.44
N ILE A 130 4.22 13.67 17.95
CA ILE A 130 4.65 12.45 18.66
C ILE A 130 6.09 12.64 19.13
N ALA A 131 6.38 12.32 20.40
CA ALA A 131 7.74 12.35 20.92
C ALA A 131 8.64 11.35 20.18
N LEU A 132 9.79 11.81 19.66
CA LEU A 132 10.73 10.95 18.94
C LEU A 132 11.32 9.83 19.81
N ASP A 133 11.47 10.07 21.11
CA ASP A 133 11.87 9.04 22.06
C ASP A 133 10.91 7.85 22.04
N PHE A 134 9.60 8.12 22.02
CA PHE A 134 8.58 7.09 21.94
C PHE A 134 8.61 6.36 20.59
N VAL A 135 8.74 7.10 19.48
CA VAL A 135 8.89 6.51 18.14
C VAL A 135 10.12 5.59 18.08
N GLN A 136 11.23 5.97 18.72
CA GLN A 136 12.48 5.22 18.76
C GLN A 136 12.40 3.91 19.57
N GLN A 137 11.46 3.79 20.51
CA GLN A 137 11.21 2.53 21.22
C GLN A 137 10.68 1.44 20.29
N TYR A 138 9.89 1.83 19.28
CA TYR A 138 9.17 0.90 18.39
C TYR A 138 9.60 0.99 16.93
N THR A 139 10.60 1.81 16.63
CA THR A 139 11.14 1.97 15.28
C THR A 139 12.67 1.96 15.35
N ASN A 140 13.28 1.31 14.37
CA ASN A 140 14.73 1.33 14.20
C ASN A 140 15.23 2.68 13.70
N ILE A 141 15.18 3.68 14.57
CA ILE A 141 15.70 5.02 14.30
C ILE A 141 16.79 5.40 15.28
N ASP A 142 17.63 6.31 14.83
CA ASP A 142 18.51 7.11 15.68
C ASP A 142 18.35 8.57 15.30
N TYR A 143 18.52 9.46 16.28
CA TYR A 143 18.34 10.88 16.02
C TYR A 143 19.29 11.74 16.84
N GLU A 144 19.70 12.87 16.26
CA GLU A 144 20.61 13.82 16.88
C GLU A 144 20.01 15.24 16.84
N MET A 145 19.90 15.85 18.01
CA MET A 145 19.43 17.22 18.19
C MET A 145 20.59 18.20 18.01
N SER A 146 20.30 19.34 17.39
CA SER A 146 21.25 20.42 17.19
C SER A 146 20.56 21.78 17.31
N SER A 147 21.33 22.81 17.64
CA SER A 147 20.85 24.18 17.88
C SER A 147 21.41 25.15 16.84
N ASN A 148 20.76 26.31 16.70
CA ASN A 148 21.05 27.39 15.73
C ASN A 148 20.76 27.07 14.25
N PRO A 149 19.47 27.00 13.84
CA PRO A 149 18.26 26.93 14.67
C PRO A 149 18.12 25.54 15.28
N ASP A 150 17.13 25.35 16.15
CA ASP A 150 16.84 24.00 16.65
C ASP A 150 16.42 23.09 15.48
N HIS A 151 17.10 21.96 15.35
CA HIS A 151 16.79 20.95 14.35
C HIS A 151 17.19 19.55 14.81
N VAL A 152 16.59 18.54 14.15
CA VAL A 152 16.86 17.14 14.40
C VAL A 152 17.24 16.43 13.11
N MET A 153 18.29 15.63 13.17
CA MET A 153 18.66 14.67 12.15
C MET A 153 18.15 13.29 12.56
N ILE A 154 17.22 12.73 11.79
CA ILE A 154 16.61 11.41 12.02
C ILE A 154 17.14 10.45 10.97
N ARG A 155 17.70 9.34 11.41
CA ARG A 155 18.15 8.24 10.56
C ARG A 155 17.17 7.08 10.67
N THR A 156 16.72 6.61 9.52
CA THR A 156 15.87 5.41 9.39
C THR A 156 16.52 4.34 8.51
N LYS A 157 17.52 4.72 7.71
CA LYS A 157 18.29 3.80 6.85
C LYS A 157 19.60 3.35 7.48
N TRP A 158 19.81 2.04 7.45
CA TRP A 158 20.96 1.33 8.01
C TRP A 158 21.74 0.57 6.93
N GLY A 159 22.97 0.18 7.23
CA GLY A 159 23.83 -0.60 6.34
C GLY A 159 24.95 0.22 5.70
N LYS A 160 25.39 -0.20 4.51
CA LYS A 160 26.51 0.40 3.78
C LYS A 160 26.17 1.84 3.35
N THR A 161 26.89 2.79 3.90
CA THR A 161 26.74 4.23 3.62
C THR A 161 28.07 4.78 3.12
N ASP A 162 28.03 5.56 2.03
CA ASP A 162 29.21 6.25 1.52
C ASP A 162 29.54 7.45 2.43
N VAL A 163 30.74 7.46 3.00
CA VAL A 163 31.21 8.51 3.91
C VAL A 163 32.56 9.06 3.43
N ALA A 164 32.87 10.28 3.86
CA ALA A 164 34.18 10.90 3.63
C ALA A 164 34.65 11.71 4.83
N THR A 165 35.96 11.85 4.96
CA THR A 165 36.60 12.72 5.96
C THR A 165 36.95 14.09 5.36
N VAL A 166 36.63 15.16 6.08
CA VAL A 166 37.00 16.53 5.70
C VAL A 166 38.52 16.73 5.82
N LYS A 167 39.19 17.04 4.70
CA LYS A 167 40.65 17.20 4.59
C LYS A 167 41.18 18.48 5.22
N LYS A 168 40.40 19.56 5.18
CA LYS A 168 40.70 20.90 5.72
C LYS A 168 39.39 21.63 6.01
N ASN A 169 39.42 22.64 6.90
CA ASN A 169 38.25 23.45 7.20
C ASN A 169 37.61 23.96 5.90
N THR A 170 36.30 23.80 5.79
CA THR A 170 35.54 24.13 4.60
C THR A 170 34.10 24.48 4.96
N GLN A 171 33.33 24.86 3.95
CA GLN A 171 31.95 25.34 4.09
C GLN A 171 31.03 24.44 3.28
N VAL A 172 29.93 24.03 3.90
CA VAL A 172 28.78 23.43 3.20
C VAL A 172 28.01 24.57 2.57
N ARG A 173 27.74 24.48 1.26
CA ARG A 173 27.02 25.50 0.50
C ARG A 173 25.64 25.03 0.10
N TYR A 174 24.70 25.95 -0.05
CA TYR A 174 23.34 25.60 -0.45
C TYR A 174 23.27 24.94 -1.83
N GLN A 175 24.14 25.35 -2.76
CA GLN A 175 24.27 24.82 -4.12
C GLN A 175 25.75 24.62 -4.50
N GLY A 176 25.99 23.81 -5.51
CA GLY A 176 27.31 23.65 -6.12
C GLY A 176 27.79 24.97 -6.74
N GLY A 177 28.72 25.65 -6.06
CA GLY A 177 29.29 26.89 -6.57
C GLY A 177 29.89 27.75 -5.47
N VAL A 178 31.04 28.38 -5.75
CA VAL A 178 31.74 29.21 -4.75
C VAL A 178 30.94 30.44 -4.34
N LYS A 179 29.96 30.86 -5.14
CA LYS A 179 29.07 32.00 -4.85
C LYS A 179 27.82 31.62 -4.07
N SER A 180 27.53 30.32 -3.96
CA SER A 180 26.39 29.87 -3.19
C SER A 180 26.61 30.19 -1.70
N PRO A 181 25.57 30.68 -1.00
CA PRO A 181 25.64 30.97 0.43
C PRO A 181 25.98 29.73 1.26
N VAL A 182 26.53 29.98 2.44
CA VAL A 182 27.04 28.97 3.37
C VAL A 182 25.90 28.50 4.29
N LEU A 183 25.72 27.19 4.39
CA LEU A 183 24.77 26.55 5.31
C LEU A 183 25.42 26.17 6.64
N ALA A 184 26.66 25.67 6.59
CA ALA A 184 27.38 25.20 7.76
C ALA A 184 28.90 25.26 7.54
N GLU A 185 29.64 25.31 8.64
CA GLU A 185 31.10 25.21 8.66
C GLU A 185 31.50 23.77 9.02
N LEU A 186 32.45 23.20 8.28
CA LEU A 186 33.05 21.90 8.56
C LEU A 186 34.50 22.06 8.98
N LYS A 187 34.89 21.36 10.04
CA LYS A 187 36.26 21.29 10.55
C LYS A 187 37.01 20.12 9.92
N LYS A 188 38.33 20.28 9.85
CA LYS A 188 39.22 19.19 9.46
C LYS A 188 38.97 17.97 10.37
N LYS A 189 38.84 16.79 9.74
CA LYS A 189 38.50 15.48 10.34
C LYS A 189 37.02 15.21 10.58
N ASP A 190 36.12 16.15 10.32
CA ASP A 190 34.69 15.86 10.38
C ASP A 190 34.35 14.75 9.36
N GLU A 191 33.43 13.87 9.74
CA GLU A 191 32.89 12.83 8.86
C GLU A 191 31.58 13.34 8.26
N VAL A 192 31.41 13.17 6.94
CA VAL A 192 30.18 13.52 6.23
C VAL A 192 29.66 12.33 5.44
N THR A 193 28.35 12.24 5.29
CA THR A 193 27.72 11.27 4.38
C THR A 193 27.71 11.84 2.97
N ILE A 194 28.17 11.08 1.97
CA ILE A 194 28.04 11.47 0.55
C ILE A 194 26.64 11.08 0.08
N ILE A 195 25.92 12.02 -0.52
CA ILE A 195 24.60 11.80 -1.11
C ILE A 195 24.72 11.65 -2.63
N GLU A 196 25.37 12.62 -3.28
CA GLU A 196 25.56 12.66 -4.74
C GLU A 196 26.97 13.18 -5.04
N SER A 197 27.57 12.68 -6.12
CA SER A 197 28.88 13.15 -6.62
C SER A 197 28.71 13.82 -7.97
N GLU A 198 29.16 15.07 -8.08
CA GLU A 198 29.24 15.84 -9.33
C GLU A 198 30.71 16.09 -9.70
N GLU A 199 30.95 16.68 -10.87
CA GLU A 199 32.30 16.86 -11.43
C GLU A 199 33.26 17.60 -10.47
N ASN A 200 32.81 18.70 -9.87
CA ASN A 200 33.63 19.56 -9.00
C ASN A 200 33.14 19.64 -7.55
N TRP A 201 31.91 19.17 -7.29
CA TRP A 201 31.22 19.27 -6.01
C TRP A 201 30.62 17.92 -5.62
N LYS A 202 30.49 17.71 -4.32
CA LYS A 202 29.76 16.58 -3.74
C LYS A 202 28.65 17.14 -2.88
N LYS A 203 27.44 16.62 -3.07
CA LYS A 203 26.33 16.82 -2.16
C LYS A 203 26.55 15.89 -0.96
N ILE A 204 26.60 16.47 0.22
CA ILE A 204 26.86 15.78 1.46
C ILE A 204 25.78 16.10 2.50
N ARG A 205 25.73 15.28 3.54
CA ARG A 205 25.00 15.54 4.77
C ARG A 205 25.98 15.54 5.94
N THR A 206 25.91 16.56 6.78
CA THR A 206 26.69 16.63 8.04
C THR A 206 26.13 15.67 9.10
N LYS A 207 26.80 15.57 10.25
CA LYS A 207 26.31 14.77 11.39
C LYS A 207 25.00 15.34 11.94
N GLU A 208 24.88 16.66 11.92
CA GLU A 208 23.73 17.44 12.38
C GLU A 208 22.57 17.45 11.36
N GLY A 209 22.74 16.82 10.19
CA GLY A 209 21.68 16.72 9.17
C GLY A 209 21.65 17.85 8.14
N VAL A 210 22.60 18.78 8.16
CA VAL A 210 22.66 19.83 7.11
C VAL A 210 23.07 19.20 5.78
N ILE A 211 22.21 19.34 4.77
CA ILE A 211 22.43 18.86 3.40
C ILE A 211 22.83 20.01 2.50
N GLY A 212 23.98 19.88 1.84
CA GLY A 212 24.47 20.86 0.88
C GLY A 212 25.74 20.38 0.17
N TYR A 213 26.51 21.30 -0.38
CA TYR A 213 27.59 21.01 -1.31
C TYR A 213 28.96 21.44 -0.78
N VAL A 214 29.95 20.57 -0.97
CA VAL A 214 31.37 20.83 -0.70
C VAL A 214 32.21 20.51 -1.94
N LYS A 215 33.40 21.10 -2.05
CA LYS A 215 34.29 20.81 -3.20
C LYS A 215 34.89 19.41 -3.07
N ASN A 216 35.07 18.72 -4.19
CA ASN A 216 35.65 17.37 -4.19
C ASN A 216 37.03 17.34 -3.50
N ASN A 217 37.88 18.33 -3.78
CA ASN A 217 39.24 18.42 -3.21
C ASN A 217 39.30 18.77 -1.71
N THR A 218 38.17 19.01 -1.05
CA THR A 218 38.08 19.22 0.41
C THR A 218 37.79 17.94 1.18
N LEU A 219 37.48 16.84 0.49
CA LEU A 219 37.23 15.53 1.07
C LEU A 219 38.41 14.58 0.82
N LYS A 220 38.50 13.52 1.62
CA LYS A 220 39.44 12.40 1.50
C LYS A 220 38.87 11.16 2.18
N ASN A 221 39.53 10.01 2.02
CA ASN A 221 39.15 8.75 2.66
C ASN A 221 37.68 8.39 2.40
N GLU A 222 37.29 8.40 1.11
CA GLU A 222 35.95 7.96 0.74
C GLU A 222 35.85 6.45 0.91
N GLU A 223 34.89 6.00 1.69
CA GLU A 223 34.70 4.58 2.00
C GLU A 223 33.24 4.24 2.26
N LYS A 224 32.92 2.95 2.15
CA LYS A 224 31.62 2.41 2.56
C LYS A 224 31.69 1.98 4.02
N LYS A 225 31.07 2.76 4.89
CA LYS A 225 30.95 2.44 6.32
C LYS A 225 29.65 1.71 6.57
N ASN A 226 29.69 0.63 7.34
CA ASN A 226 28.49 -0.07 7.76
C ASN A 226 27.93 0.60 9.01
N ILE A 227 26.79 1.29 8.89
CA ILE A 227 26.13 1.97 10.00
C ILE A 227 25.02 1.07 10.53
N THR A 228 25.05 0.76 11.82
CA THR A 228 24.11 -0.15 12.47
C THR A 228 23.70 0.39 13.83
N ARG A 229 22.45 0.13 14.22
CA ARG A 229 21.94 0.26 15.59
C ARG A 229 21.42 -1.10 16.03
N LYS A 230 21.62 -1.45 17.31
CA LYS A 230 20.97 -2.62 17.87
C LYS A 230 19.49 -2.30 18.07
N PHE A 231 18.63 -3.03 17.37
CA PHE A 231 17.19 -2.91 17.48
C PHE A 231 16.56 -4.25 17.09
N ASP A 232 15.58 -4.69 17.86
CA ASP A 232 14.85 -5.92 17.59
C ASP A 232 13.61 -5.56 16.76
N GLU A 233 13.64 -5.89 15.47
CA GLU A 233 12.53 -5.59 14.56
C GLU A 233 11.26 -6.36 14.96
N GLN A 234 10.11 -5.72 14.78
CA GLN A 234 8.82 -6.37 15.01
C GLN A 234 8.62 -7.50 14.01
N ASN A 235 8.43 -8.72 14.53
CA ASN A 235 8.21 -9.90 13.71
C ASN A 235 6.73 -10.30 13.74
N TYR A 236 6.01 -9.96 12.68
CA TYR A 236 4.62 -10.36 12.48
C TYR A 236 4.58 -11.79 11.95
N SER A 237 4.19 -12.73 12.82
CA SER A 237 4.03 -14.14 12.44
C SER A 237 2.83 -14.32 11.53
N SER A 238 2.88 -15.35 10.68
CA SER A 238 1.76 -15.74 9.84
C SER A 238 1.47 -17.24 9.96
N ILE A 239 0.20 -17.61 9.83
CA ILE A 239 -0.25 -18.97 9.65
C ILE A 239 0.00 -19.37 8.20
N SER A 240 0.95 -20.28 7.98
CA SER A 240 1.20 -20.88 6.66
C SER A 240 0.64 -22.29 6.62
N LYS A 241 0.03 -22.66 5.49
CA LYS A 241 -0.39 -24.04 5.22
C LYS A 241 0.75 -24.82 4.58
N ASP A 242 0.80 -26.12 4.86
CA ASP A 242 1.78 -27.05 4.28
C ASP A 242 1.30 -27.69 2.96
N TYR A 243 0.10 -27.32 2.51
CA TYR A 243 -0.50 -27.66 1.22
C TYR A 243 -0.70 -26.41 0.36
N THR A 244 -0.87 -26.61 -0.95
CA THR A 244 -1.26 -25.53 -1.87
C THR A 244 -2.74 -25.23 -1.69
N ILE A 245 -3.06 -23.96 -1.49
CA ILE A 245 -4.45 -23.53 -1.26
C ILE A 245 -5.22 -23.58 -2.58
N ASN A 246 -6.35 -24.26 -2.54
CA ASN A 246 -7.35 -24.27 -3.59
C ASN A 246 -8.66 -23.76 -2.97
N MET A 247 -8.94 -22.48 -3.17
CA MET A 247 -10.00 -21.75 -2.46
C MET A 247 -11.14 -21.34 -3.38
N ALA A 248 -12.38 -21.70 -3.08
CA ALA A 248 -13.52 -21.18 -3.84
C ALA A 248 -14.35 -20.21 -3.01
N TRP A 249 -14.64 -19.02 -3.56
CA TRP A 249 -15.70 -18.20 -2.98
C TRP A 249 -17.04 -18.87 -3.22
N HIS A 250 -17.85 -18.97 -2.19
CA HIS A 250 -19.22 -19.46 -2.30
C HIS A 250 -20.17 -18.28 -2.11
N ASN A 251 -20.79 -17.84 -3.21
CA ASN A 251 -21.75 -16.76 -3.19
C ASN A 251 -23.06 -17.20 -2.53
N VAL A 252 -23.16 -17.00 -1.21
CA VAL A 252 -24.32 -17.33 -0.38
C VAL A 252 -25.09 -16.04 -0.15
N THR A 253 -26.36 -16.00 -0.59
CA THR A 253 -27.18 -14.77 -0.56
C THR A 253 -28.23 -14.76 0.55
N ASN A 254 -28.46 -15.89 1.21
CA ASN A 254 -29.39 -16.01 2.34
C ASN A 254 -29.06 -17.25 3.19
N GLN A 255 -29.64 -17.35 4.39
CA GLN A 255 -29.37 -18.45 5.32
C GLN A 255 -29.74 -19.84 4.76
N ASP A 256 -30.79 -19.96 3.96
CA ASP A 256 -31.23 -21.24 3.38
C ASP A 256 -30.24 -21.76 2.34
N ALA A 257 -29.58 -20.86 1.59
CA ALA A 257 -28.57 -21.22 0.60
C ALA A 257 -27.37 -21.98 1.20
N ASN A 258 -27.10 -21.84 2.51
CA ASN A 258 -26.08 -22.63 3.21
C ASN A 258 -26.32 -24.15 3.12
N LYS A 259 -27.59 -24.59 3.06
CA LYS A 259 -27.95 -26.02 2.98
C LYS A 259 -27.42 -26.68 1.70
N GLY A 260 -27.08 -25.90 0.68
CA GLY A 260 -26.53 -26.39 -0.58
C GLY A 260 -25.04 -26.79 -0.53
N VAL A 261 -24.32 -26.51 0.55
CA VAL A 261 -22.85 -26.74 0.63
C VAL A 261 -22.46 -28.18 0.34
N ALA A 262 -23.25 -29.15 0.79
CA ALA A 262 -22.97 -30.57 0.59
C ALA A 262 -22.93 -30.94 -0.89
N GLN A 263 -23.91 -30.45 -1.64
CA GLN A 263 -23.98 -30.65 -3.09
C GLN A 263 -22.83 -29.93 -3.79
N LYS A 264 -22.50 -28.69 -3.37
CA LYS A 264 -21.41 -27.92 -3.97
C LYS A 264 -20.06 -28.61 -3.79
N ILE A 265 -19.71 -29.03 -2.57
CA ILE A 265 -18.46 -29.75 -2.29
C ILE A 265 -18.41 -31.08 -3.04
N ALA A 266 -19.52 -31.82 -3.14
CA ALA A 266 -19.54 -33.09 -3.87
C ALA A 266 -19.22 -32.95 -5.37
N GLN A 267 -19.35 -31.75 -5.92
CA GLN A 267 -19.04 -31.42 -7.32
C GLN A 267 -17.59 -30.92 -7.51
N THR A 268 -16.82 -30.71 -6.43
CA THR A 268 -15.44 -30.22 -6.50
C THR A 268 -14.41 -31.34 -6.36
N LYS A 269 -13.14 -31.03 -6.66
CA LYS A 269 -11.98 -31.91 -6.43
C LYS A 269 -10.78 -31.11 -5.97
N GLY A 270 -10.08 -31.63 -4.96
CA GLY A 270 -8.88 -31.00 -4.42
C GLY A 270 -9.12 -29.64 -3.77
N LEU A 271 -10.39 -29.27 -3.50
CA LEU A 271 -10.73 -28.04 -2.80
C LEU A 271 -10.22 -28.14 -1.36
N THR A 272 -9.53 -27.11 -0.87
CA THR A 272 -8.99 -27.08 0.49
C THR A 272 -9.68 -26.04 1.36
N THR A 273 -10.27 -25.01 0.73
CA THR A 273 -10.79 -23.85 1.44
C THR A 273 -12.06 -23.33 0.78
N LEU A 274 -13.05 -22.97 1.58
CA LEU A 274 -14.26 -22.27 1.14
C LEU A 274 -14.29 -20.88 1.73
N ALA A 275 -14.60 -19.88 0.90
CA ALA A 275 -14.78 -18.49 1.30
C ALA A 275 -16.25 -18.06 1.11
N PRO A 276 -17.18 -18.45 2.02
CA PRO A 276 -18.59 -18.10 1.87
C PRO A 276 -18.83 -16.62 2.17
N THR A 277 -19.65 -15.99 1.33
CA THR A 277 -19.97 -14.56 1.40
C THR A 277 -21.01 -14.25 2.47
N TRP A 278 -20.64 -14.43 3.74
CA TRP A 278 -21.58 -14.48 4.86
C TRP A 278 -21.79 -13.18 5.60
N VAL A 279 -20.77 -12.34 5.69
CA VAL A 279 -20.78 -11.18 6.57
C VAL A 279 -20.80 -9.91 5.74
N HIS A 280 -21.71 -9.02 6.06
CA HIS A 280 -21.74 -7.67 5.51
C HIS A 280 -21.61 -6.67 6.63
N VAL A 281 -20.88 -5.59 6.37
CA VAL A 281 -20.95 -4.42 7.24
C VAL A 281 -22.35 -3.82 7.14
N ALA A 282 -23.03 -3.71 8.27
CA ALA A 282 -24.42 -3.30 8.39
C ALA A 282 -24.59 -1.78 8.42
N ASP A 283 -23.61 -1.06 8.96
CA ASP A 283 -23.64 0.39 9.08
C ASP A 283 -22.24 0.97 9.35
N THR A 284 -22.15 2.30 9.31
CA THR A 284 -20.90 3.03 9.61
C THR A 284 -20.52 3.00 11.09
N SER A 285 -21.30 2.41 12.00
CA SER A 285 -20.92 2.22 13.41
C SER A 285 -20.14 0.92 13.65
N GLY A 286 -19.94 0.11 12.60
CA GLY A 286 -19.18 -1.15 12.67
C GLY A 286 -20.03 -2.36 13.03
N ASN A 287 -21.36 -2.26 12.96
CA ASN A 287 -22.22 -3.44 13.12
C ASN A 287 -22.12 -4.36 11.91
N ILE A 288 -22.38 -5.66 12.12
CA ILE A 288 -22.43 -6.64 11.03
C ILE A 288 -23.82 -7.27 10.89
N THR A 289 -24.17 -7.66 9.67
CA THR A 289 -25.17 -8.70 9.41
C THR A 289 -24.46 -9.98 8.99
N SER A 290 -24.95 -11.12 9.48
CA SER A 290 -24.35 -12.42 9.22
C SER A 290 -25.41 -13.46 8.88
N ILE A 291 -25.12 -14.25 7.85
CA ILE A 291 -25.84 -15.47 7.50
C ILE A 291 -24.98 -16.72 7.70
N ALA A 292 -23.94 -16.64 8.55
CA ALA A 292 -23.02 -17.74 8.80
C ALA A 292 -23.65 -18.93 9.52
N SER A 293 -23.22 -20.14 9.16
CA SER A 293 -23.83 -21.39 9.62
C SER A 293 -22.78 -22.37 10.17
N SER A 294 -22.93 -22.78 11.44
CA SER A 294 -22.08 -23.81 12.05
C SER A 294 -22.27 -25.19 11.39
N ASP A 295 -23.45 -25.48 10.85
CA ASP A 295 -23.71 -26.73 10.12
C ASP A 295 -22.92 -26.78 8.81
N TYR A 296 -22.81 -25.63 8.13
CA TYR A 296 -21.98 -25.50 6.94
C TYR A 296 -20.51 -25.78 7.25
N VAL A 297 -19.99 -25.13 8.30
CA VAL A 297 -18.60 -25.31 8.75
C VAL A 297 -18.34 -26.77 9.13
N SER A 298 -19.23 -27.36 9.93
CA SER A 298 -19.12 -28.75 10.37
C SER A 298 -19.08 -29.72 9.18
N TYR A 299 -19.89 -29.47 8.15
CA TYR A 299 -19.87 -30.30 6.93
C TYR A 299 -18.56 -30.12 6.14
N ALA A 300 -18.08 -28.87 5.97
CA ALA A 300 -16.81 -28.60 5.30
C ALA A 300 -15.64 -29.29 6.01
N HIS A 301 -15.57 -29.20 7.34
CA HIS A 301 -14.56 -29.86 8.15
C HIS A 301 -14.59 -31.40 8.02
N GLN A 302 -15.77 -32.01 7.92
CA GLN A 302 -15.90 -33.46 7.66
C GLN A 302 -15.28 -33.88 6.31
N GLN A 303 -15.16 -32.94 5.37
CA GLN A 303 -14.50 -33.13 4.08
C GLN A 303 -13.03 -32.65 4.08
N ASN A 304 -12.47 -32.27 5.23
CA ASN A 304 -11.16 -31.65 5.40
C ASN A 304 -11.00 -30.33 4.63
N ILE A 305 -12.07 -29.55 4.55
CA ILE A 305 -12.09 -28.23 3.90
C ILE A 305 -12.20 -27.17 4.98
N GLU A 306 -11.28 -26.21 4.97
CA GLU A 306 -11.34 -25.03 5.84
C GLU A 306 -12.42 -24.05 5.37
N VAL A 307 -12.97 -23.28 6.31
CA VAL A 307 -13.91 -22.20 5.98
C VAL A 307 -13.32 -20.88 6.43
N TRP A 308 -13.16 -19.94 5.50
CA TRP A 308 -12.74 -18.57 5.78
C TRP A 308 -13.93 -17.65 5.49
N MET A 309 -14.61 -17.14 6.51
CA MET A 309 -15.81 -16.34 6.26
C MET A 309 -15.45 -15.01 5.59
N THR A 310 -16.14 -14.70 4.49
CA THR A 310 -15.91 -13.46 3.76
C THR A 310 -16.74 -12.33 4.36
N VAL A 311 -16.08 -11.20 4.66
CA VAL A 311 -16.72 -9.95 5.10
C VAL A 311 -16.60 -8.88 4.02
N ARG A 312 -17.72 -8.22 3.69
CA ARG A 312 -17.79 -7.20 2.64
C ARG A 312 -18.25 -5.82 3.12
N ASP A 313 -17.72 -4.77 2.48
CA ASP A 313 -18.16 -3.38 2.60
C ASP A 313 -19.16 -2.96 1.49
N PHE A 314 -19.79 -3.94 0.86
CA PHE A 314 -20.81 -3.77 -0.18
C PHE A 314 -21.85 -4.90 -0.12
N ASP A 315 -22.85 -4.82 -1.01
CA ASP A 315 -23.98 -5.76 -1.11
C ASP A 315 -24.75 -5.97 0.22
N GLY A 316 -24.70 -4.99 1.10
CA GLY A 316 -25.24 -5.05 2.46
C GLY A 316 -25.69 -3.69 2.97
N GLY A 317 -25.20 -3.31 4.16
CA GLY A 317 -25.64 -2.10 4.85
C GLY A 317 -24.88 -0.83 4.48
N ILE A 318 -23.61 -0.94 4.10
CA ILE A 318 -22.83 0.13 3.46
C ILE A 318 -22.47 -0.27 2.02
N SER A 319 -22.21 0.72 1.16
CA SER A 319 -21.90 0.45 -0.26
C SER A 319 -21.09 1.53 -0.98
N SER A 320 -20.61 2.55 -0.27
CA SER A 320 -19.90 3.69 -0.86
C SER A 320 -18.57 4.00 -0.19
N GLU A 321 -17.67 4.65 -0.93
CA GLU A 321 -16.38 5.11 -0.41
C GLU A 321 -16.50 6.04 0.80
N GLN A 322 -17.55 6.84 0.85
CA GLN A 322 -17.82 7.75 1.95
C GLN A 322 -18.19 6.98 3.22
N GLU A 323 -19.04 5.95 3.11
CA GLU A 323 -19.42 5.12 4.24
C GLU A 323 -18.24 4.30 4.77
N SER A 324 -17.42 3.72 3.88
CA SER A 324 -16.19 3.02 4.29
C SER A 324 -15.22 3.97 5.00
N TYR A 325 -15.09 5.23 4.56
CA TYR A 325 -14.31 6.24 5.27
C TYR A 325 -14.89 6.58 6.65
N GLU A 326 -16.20 6.81 6.74
CA GLU A 326 -16.87 7.10 8.01
C GLU A 326 -16.75 5.95 9.02
N LEU A 327 -16.79 4.71 8.55
CA LEU A 327 -16.56 3.53 9.37
C LEU A 327 -15.10 3.46 9.85
N LEU A 328 -14.15 3.47 8.91
CA LEU A 328 -12.78 3.07 9.17
C LEU A 328 -11.96 4.18 9.84
N SER A 329 -12.34 5.45 9.69
CA SER A 329 -11.61 6.58 10.27
C SER A 329 -11.75 6.73 11.79
N TYR A 330 -12.55 5.89 12.46
CA TYR A 330 -12.76 5.90 13.91
C TYR A 330 -12.34 4.58 14.54
N THR A 331 -11.53 4.67 15.59
CA THR A 331 -10.97 3.53 16.31
C THR A 331 -12.07 2.72 16.98
N SER A 332 -13.03 3.36 17.65
CA SER A 332 -14.15 2.65 18.28
C SER A 332 -15.03 1.88 17.28
N ARG A 333 -15.18 2.38 16.05
CA ARG A 333 -15.97 1.73 14.99
C ARG A 333 -15.24 0.54 14.38
N ARG A 334 -13.93 0.67 14.12
CA ARG A 334 -13.08 -0.47 13.74
C ARG A 334 -13.08 -1.54 14.83
N GLU A 335 -12.92 -1.16 16.09
CA GLU A 335 -12.95 -2.08 17.24
C GLU A 335 -14.29 -2.82 17.33
N THR A 336 -15.41 -2.12 17.11
CA THR A 336 -16.76 -2.71 17.09
C THR A 336 -16.88 -3.76 15.99
N LEU A 337 -16.45 -3.43 14.77
CA LEU A 337 -16.45 -4.36 13.64
C LEU A 337 -15.58 -5.59 13.93
N ILE A 338 -14.32 -5.37 14.34
CA ILE A 338 -13.37 -6.45 14.63
C ILE A 338 -13.90 -7.36 15.74
N THR A 339 -14.47 -6.80 16.80
CA THR A 339 -15.03 -7.58 17.91
C THR A 339 -16.18 -8.47 17.44
N GLN A 340 -17.07 -7.95 16.60
CA GLN A 340 -18.19 -8.71 16.06
C GLN A 340 -17.72 -9.80 15.08
N LEU A 341 -16.74 -9.49 14.22
CA LEU A 341 -16.14 -10.48 13.31
C LEU A 341 -15.50 -11.64 14.08
N ILE A 342 -14.71 -11.36 15.11
CA ILE A 342 -14.08 -12.42 15.92
C ILE A 342 -15.13 -13.22 16.69
N ALA A 343 -16.13 -12.57 17.27
CA ALA A 343 -17.20 -13.26 17.98
C ALA A 343 -17.99 -14.20 17.05
N GLU A 344 -18.30 -13.74 15.83
CA GLU A 344 -18.97 -14.55 14.83
C GLU A 344 -18.09 -15.72 14.38
N ALA A 345 -16.80 -15.48 14.17
CA ALA A 345 -15.84 -16.50 13.77
C ALA A 345 -15.85 -17.68 14.75
N LEU A 346 -15.74 -17.35 16.04
CA LEU A 346 -15.73 -18.31 17.14
C LEU A 346 -17.10 -18.99 17.31
N ARG A 347 -18.20 -18.27 17.08
CA ARG A 347 -19.56 -18.82 17.17
C ARG A 347 -19.79 -19.92 16.15
N VAL A 348 -19.36 -19.74 14.90
CA VAL A 348 -19.55 -20.73 13.83
C VAL A 348 -18.39 -21.71 13.67
N GLY A 349 -17.24 -21.43 14.27
CA GLY A 349 -16.07 -22.31 14.28
C GLY A 349 -15.27 -22.29 12.97
N VAL A 350 -15.28 -21.17 12.25
CA VAL A 350 -14.49 -21.01 11.01
C VAL A 350 -12.98 -20.98 11.30
N ASP A 351 -12.19 -21.29 10.28
CA ASP A 351 -10.72 -21.35 10.36
C ASP A 351 -10.07 -20.01 10.02
N GLY A 352 -10.83 -19.08 9.43
CA GLY A 352 -10.32 -17.78 9.01
C GLY A 352 -11.37 -16.74 8.68
N ILE A 353 -10.88 -15.54 8.40
CA ILE A 353 -11.62 -14.38 7.93
C ILE A 353 -10.98 -13.92 6.63
N ASN A 354 -11.81 -13.78 5.59
CA ASN A 354 -11.43 -13.22 4.31
C ASN A 354 -12.03 -11.81 4.17
N VAL A 355 -11.20 -10.78 4.15
CA VAL A 355 -11.65 -9.39 4.01
C VAL A 355 -11.77 -9.04 2.53
N ASP A 356 -12.99 -8.72 2.10
CA ASP A 356 -13.34 -8.35 0.73
C ASP A 356 -13.93 -6.94 0.72
N PHE A 357 -13.06 -5.96 0.96
CA PHE A 357 -13.43 -4.55 1.01
C PHE A 357 -13.03 -3.89 -0.31
N GLU A 358 -14.01 -3.39 -1.05
CA GLU A 358 -13.86 -2.93 -2.42
C GLU A 358 -14.14 -1.41 -2.56
N LYS A 359 -14.74 -0.76 -1.56
CA LYS A 359 -15.09 0.67 -1.59
C LYS A 359 -14.07 1.53 -0.83
N ILE A 360 -12.78 1.27 -1.02
CA ILE A 360 -11.71 2.02 -0.36
C ILE A 360 -11.17 3.14 -1.26
N SER A 361 -11.47 4.39 -0.90
CA SER A 361 -10.89 5.58 -1.54
C SER A 361 -9.45 5.86 -1.11
N ASP A 362 -8.74 6.70 -1.87
CA ASP A 362 -7.38 7.16 -1.53
C ASP A 362 -7.27 7.73 -0.12
N LYS A 363 -8.28 8.49 0.32
CA LYS A 363 -8.33 9.08 1.67
C LYS A 363 -8.62 8.04 2.75
N CYS A 364 -9.28 6.95 2.40
CA CYS A 364 -9.61 5.86 3.32
C CYS A 364 -8.45 4.87 3.49
N GLY A 365 -7.47 4.85 2.57
CA GLY A 365 -6.37 3.87 2.56
C GLY A 365 -5.66 3.70 3.91
N GLU A 366 -5.26 4.78 4.56
CA GLU A 366 -4.56 4.67 5.86
C GLU A 366 -5.45 4.06 6.96
N HIS A 367 -6.75 4.34 6.93
CA HIS A 367 -7.73 3.83 7.87
C HIS A 367 -8.04 2.35 7.63
N TYR A 368 -8.13 1.96 6.36
CA TYR A 368 -8.30 0.57 5.95
C TYR A 368 -7.11 -0.30 6.36
N ILE A 369 -5.88 0.19 6.14
CA ILE A 369 -4.69 -0.54 6.57
C ILE A 369 -4.61 -0.68 8.09
N GLU A 370 -5.02 0.35 8.84
CA GLU A 370 -5.11 0.22 10.28
C GLU A 370 -6.12 -0.85 10.71
N PHE A 371 -7.30 -0.90 10.09
CA PHE A 371 -8.26 -1.99 10.30
C PHE A 371 -7.64 -3.38 10.05
N ILE A 372 -6.90 -3.55 8.95
CA ILE A 372 -6.22 -4.83 8.64
C ILE A 372 -5.17 -5.16 9.71
N ARG A 373 -4.37 -4.18 10.18
CA ARG A 373 -3.39 -4.40 11.26
C ARG A 373 -4.07 -4.84 12.55
N GLU A 374 -5.12 -4.13 12.98
CA GLU A 374 -5.88 -4.42 14.20
C GLU A 374 -6.55 -5.80 14.13
N LEU A 375 -7.22 -6.11 13.02
CA LEU A 375 -7.86 -7.40 12.79
C LEU A 375 -6.82 -8.52 12.81
N SER A 376 -5.65 -8.31 12.20
CA SER A 376 -4.58 -9.32 12.18
C SER A 376 -4.13 -9.73 13.58
N VAL A 377 -4.05 -8.79 14.52
CA VAL A 377 -3.70 -9.08 15.93
C VAL A 377 -4.74 -10.01 16.53
N LYS A 378 -6.03 -9.70 16.35
CA LYS A 378 -7.12 -10.51 16.90
C LYS A 378 -7.20 -11.88 16.23
N CYS A 379 -6.98 -11.99 14.93
CA CYS A 379 -6.92 -13.27 14.22
C CYS A 379 -5.82 -14.16 14.80
N ARG A 380 -4.59 -13.63 14.96
CA ARG A 380 -3.47 -14.38 15.58
C ARG A 380 -3.74 -14.80 17.01
N GLN A 381 -4.37 -13.95 17.82
CA GLN A 381 -4.74 -14.28 19.20
C GLN A 381 -5.74 -15.45 19.27
N ASN A 382 -6.54 -15.67 18.22
CA ASN A 382 -7.57 -16.70 18.15
C ASN A 382 -7.21 -17.85 17.20
N GLY A 383 -6.01 -17.88 16.62
CA GLY A 383 -5.59 -18.92 15.68
C GLY A 383 -6.35 -18.91 14.34
N LEU A 384 -6.95 -17.79 13.97
CA LEU A 384 -7.68 -17.62 12.71
C LEU A 384 -6.74 -17.15 11.60
N VAL A 385 -6.90 -17.71 10.40
CA VAL A 385 -6.27 -17.20 9.19
C VAL A 385 -6.88 -15.84 8.82
N LEU A 386 -6.06 -14.87 8.43
CA LEU A 386 -6.49 -13.63 7.80
C LEU A 386 -6.06 -13.59 6.34
N SER A 387 -7.02 -13.57 5.42
CA SER A 387 -6.81 -13.27 4.01
C SER A 387 -7.47 -11.95 3.60
N VAL A 388 -6.93 -11.30 2.58
CA VAL A 388 -7.43 -10.02 2.08
C VAL A 388 -7.51 -10.06 0.55
N ASP A 389 -8.70 -9.81 0.02
CA ASP A 389 -8.96 -9.72 -1.41
C ASP A 389 -8.52 -8.35 -1.94
N ASN A 390 -7.86 -8.34 -3.08
CA ASN A 390 -7.33 -7.14 -3.71
C ASN A 390 -7.54 -7.17 -5.21
N TYR A 391 -7.85 -6.00 -5.77
CA TYR A 391 -7.76 -5.77 -7.21
C TYR A 391 -6.35 -6.05 -7.74
N VAL A 392 -6.27 -6.35 -9.04
CA VAL A 392 -4.99 -6.36 -9.77
C VAL A 392 -4.27 -5.01 -9.55
N PRO A 393 -2.99 -5.02 -9.12
CA PRO A 393 -2.23 -3.80 -8.87
C PRO A 393 -2.22 -2.84 -10.06
N LYS A 394 -2.64 -1.59 -9.82
CA LYS A 394 -2.58 -0.48 -10.78
C LYS A 394 -2.17 0.79 -10.03
N SER A 395 -1.72 1.81 -10.77
CA SER A 395 -1.26 3.07 -10.17
C SER A 395 -2.36 3.82 -9.42
N PHE A 396 -3.63 3.57 -9.73
CA PHE A 396 -4.79 4.22 -9.11
C PHE A 396 -5.39 3.44 -7.94
N ASN A 397 -4.85 2.27 -7.57
CA ASN A 397 -5.35 1.47 -6.44
C ASN A 397 -4.28 1.24 -5.34
N THR A 398 -3.34 2.18 -5.19
CA THR A 398 -2.23 2.06 -4.23
C THR A 398 -2.64 2.21 -2.77
N GLN A 399 -3.82 2.76 -2.49
CA GLN A 399 -4.40 2.93 -1.16
C GLN A 399 -4.62 1.61 -0.41
N TYR A 400 -4.67 0.48 -1.13
CA TYR A 400 -4.76 -0.85 -0.54
C TYR A 400 -3.45 -1.33 0.09
N ASP A 401 -2.30 -0.65 -0.10
CA ASP A 401 -0.99 -0.97 0.51
C ASP A 401 -0.75 -2.48 0.72
N ARG A 402 -0.77 -3.25 -0.37
CA ARG A 402 -0.59 -4.71 -0.33
C ARG A 402 0.74 -5.11 0.32
N LYS A 403 1.75 -4.24 0.26
CA LYS A 403 3.03 -4.48 0.94
C LYS A 403 2.83 -4.59 2.44
N GLU A 404 2.08 -3.67 3.05
CA GLU A 404 1.76 -3.75 4.47
C GLU A 404 0.82 -4.93 4.77
N GLN A 405 -0.19 -5.18 3.92
CA GLN A 405 -1.03 -6.39 4.06
C GLN A 405 -0.17 -7.67 4.05
N GLY A 406 0.81 -7.78 3.15
CA GLY A 406 1.73 -8.92 3.07
C GLY A 406 2.62 -9.10 4.30
N ILE A 407 2.72 -8.09 5.16
CA ILE A 407 3.42 -8.16 6.45
C ILE A 407 2.47 -8.69 7.53
N VAL A 408 1.24 -8.18 7.61
CA VAL A 408 0.33 -8.44 8.75
C VAL A 408 -0.71 -9.54 8.51
N ALA A 409 -1.14 -9.77 7.28
CA ALA A 409 -2.06 -10.83 6.89
C ALA A 409 -1.32 -12.14 6.57
N ASP A 410 -2.05 -13.25 6.59
CA ASP A 410 -1.52 -14.56 6.24
C ASP A 410 -1.48 -14.75 4.73
N TYR A 411 -2.53 -14.31 4.04
CA TYR A 411 -2.63 -14.37 2.58
C TYR A 411 -3.15 -13.06 1.98
N VAL A 412 -2.67 -12.76 0.78
CA VAL A 412 -3.15 -11.69 -0.10
C VAL A 412 -3.68 -12.35 -1.35
N VAL A 413 -4.98 -12.19 -1.61
CA VAL A 413 -5.66 -12.78 -2.76
C VAL A 413 -5.76 -11.72 -3.86
N ILE A 414 -5.28 -12.02 -5.05
CA ILE A 414 -5.35 -11.11 -6.19
C ILE A 414 -6.50 -11.54 -7.09
N MET A 415 -7.55 -10.73 -7.14
CA MET A 415 -8.72 -10.94 -7.99
C MET A 415 -8.35 -10.70 -9.45
N GLY A 416 -7.78 -11.71 -10.11
CA GLY A 416 -7.33 -11.67 -11.50
C GLY A 416 -8.48 -11.69 -12.52
N TYR A 417 -9.60 -11.05 -12.21
CA TYR A 417 -10.81 -10.99 -13.01
C TYR A 417 -11.45 -9.61 -12.94
N ASP A 418 -12.52 -9.42 -13.71
CA ASP A 418 -13.16 -8.12 -13.98
C ASP A 418 -12.17 -7.10 -14.58
N GLU A 419 -11.27 -7.57 -15.46
CA GLU A 419 -10.45 -6.72 -16.36
C GLU A 419 -11.36 -5.79 -17.19
N TYR A 420 -12.41 -6.37 -17.76
CA TYR A 420 -13.59 -5.68 -18.25
C TYR A 420 -14.80 -6.12 -17.43
N TYR A 421 -15.51 -5.17 -16.83
CA TYR A 421 -16.58 -5.38 -15.85
C TYR A 421 -17.90 -4.77 -16.33
N ALA A 422 -18.99 -4.95 -15.56
CA ALA A 422 -20.35 -4.59 -16.00
C ALA A 422 -20.49 -3.14 -16.52
N GLY A 423 -19.68 -2.21 -16.00
CA GLY A 423 -19.70 -0.79 -16.37
C GLY A 423 -18.55 -0.36 -17.29
N SER A 424 -17.81 -1.30 -17.89
CA SER A 424 -16.78 -0.97 -18.86
C SER A 424 -17.40 -0.35 -20.13
N PRO A 425 -16.81 0.72 -20.68
CA PRO A 425 -17.32 1.40 -21.89
C PRO A 425 -17.02 0.60 -23.18
N GLU A 426 -16.27 -0.49 -23.08
CA GLU A 426 -15.91 -1.40 -24.17
C GLU A 426 -16.14 -2.84 -23.74
N ALA A 427 -16.48 -3.71 -24.69
CA ALA A 427 -16.48 -5.15 -24.48
C ALA A 427 -15.05 -5.69 -24.38
N GLY A 428 -14.87 -6.75 -23.58
CA GLY A 428 -13.56 -7.37 -23.45
C GLY A 428 -13.52 -8.62 -22.57
N PRO A 429 -12.34 -9.25 -22.46
CA PRO A 429 -12.14 -10.42 -21.62
C PRO A 429 -12.31 -10.08 -20.14
N VAL A 430 -12.98 -10.95 -19.39
CA VAL A 430 -13.11 -10.78 -17.93
C VAL A 430 -11.77 -11.04 -17.23
N SER A 431 -10.94 -11.94 -17.77
CA SER A 431 -9.69 -12.37 -17.13
C SER A 431 -8.70 -12.85 -18.19
N SER A 432 -8.11 -11.92 -18.97
CA SER A 432 -7.08 -12.33 -19.92
C SER A 432 -5.85 -12.92 -19.22
N TYR A 433 -5.13 -13.82 -19.89
CA TYR A 433 -3.89 -14.40 -19.37
C TYR A 433 -2.87 -13.34 -18.98
N ASN A 434 -2.73 -12.28 -19.78
CA ASN A 434 -1.77 -11.22 -19.49
C ASN A 434 -2.19 -10.37 -18.29
N TYR A 435 -3.49 -10.15 -18.08
CA TYR A 435 -4.00 -9.45 -16.90
C TYR A 435 -3.71 -10.22 -15.61
N VAL A 436 -3.99 -11.53 -15.59
CA VAL A 436 -3.64 -12.41 -14.46
C VAL A 436 -2.13 -12.42 -14.22
N LYS A 437 -1.33 -12.56 -15.28
CA LYS A 437 0.13 -12.55 -15.19
C LYS A 437 0.68 -11.24 -14.63
N GLU A 438 0.18 -10.10 -15.11
CA GLU A 438 0.55 -8.78 -14.60
C GLU A 438 0.18 -8.65 -13.12
N GLY A 439 -1.05 -9.07 -12.74
CA GLY A 439 -1.48 -9.04 -11.35
C GLY A 439 -0.58 -9.81 -10.40
N ILE A 440 -0.11 -10.99 -10.83
CA ILE A 440 0.88 -11.76 -10.07
C ILE A 440 2.24 -11.04 -10.03
N GLU A 441 2.77 -10.62 -11.19
CA GLU A 441 4.12 -10.03 -11.28
C GLU A 441 4.24 -8.72 -10.49
N GLU A 442 3.22 -7.86 -10.51
CA GLU A 442 3.20 -6.63 -9.74
C GLU A 442 3.05 -6.90 -8.24
N THR A 443 2.18 -7.83 -7.85
CA THR A 443 2.00 -8.19 -6.44
C THR A 443 3.28 -8.76 -5.84
N LEU A 444 4.05 -9.54 -6.59
CA LEU A 444 5.31 -10.13 -6.11
C LEU A 444 6.44 -9.11 -5.86
N LYS A 445 6.27 -7.85 -6.31
CA LYS A 445 7.17 -6.75 -5.91
C LYS A 445 6.91 -6.29 -4.48
N GLU A 446 5.73 -6.58 -3.94
CA GLU A 446 5.22 -6.06 -2.68
C GLU A 446 5.05 -7.18 -1.63
N VAL A 447 4.61 -8.37 -2.06
CA VAL A 447 4.21 -9.48 -1.20
C VAL A 447 5.01 -10.76 -1.52
N PRO A 448 5.52 -11.50 -0.52
CA PRO A 448 6.20 -12.77 -0.75
C PRO A 448 5.28 -13.80 -1.43
N ALA A 449 5.76 -14.50 -2.45
CA ALA A 449 4.99 -15.48 -3.24
C ALA A 449 4.20 -16.50 -2.40
N LYS A 450 4.80 -17.00 -1.32
CA LYS A 450 4.19 -17.95 -0.38
C LYS A 450 2.96 -17.43 0.39
N LYS A 451 2.61 -16.14 0.24
CA LYS A 451 1.41 -15.52 0.79
C LYS A 451 0.42 -15.09 -0.30
N VAL A 452 0.77 -15.19 -1.58
CA VAL A 452 -0.08 -14.72 -2.67
C VAL A 452 -0.97 -15.86 -3.14
N ILE A 453 -2.28 -15.62 -3.26
CA ILE A 453 -3.24 -16.53 -3.88
C ILE A 453 -3.76 -15.87 -5.16
N SER A 454 -3.73 -16.59 -6.28
CA SER A 454 -4.18 -16.06 -7.58
C SER A 454 -5.66 -16.35 -7.79
N GLY A 455 -6.50 -15.32 -7.82
CA GLY A 455 -7.91 -15.39 -8.16
C GLY A 455 -8.16 -15.54 -9.66
N ILE A 456 -9.06 -16.45 -10.04
CA ILE A 456 -9.51 -16.70 -11.42
C ILE A 456 -11.05 -16.82 -11.44
N PRO A 457 -11.73 -16.43 -12.53
CA PRO A 457 -13.17 -16.51 -12.60
C PRO A 457 -13.66 -17.84 -13.19
N PHE A 458 -14.81 -18.29 -12.70
CA PHE A 458 -15.67 -19.32 -13.29
C PHE A 458 -16.83 -18.72 -14.10
N PHE A 459 -16.77 -17.42 -14.37
CA PHE A 459 -17.76 -16.73 -15.17
C PHE A 459 -17.08 -15.92 -16.28
N THR A 460 -17.89 -15.56 -17.26
CA THR A 460 -17.58 -14.56 -18.27
C THR A 460 -18.77 -13.61 -18.44
N ARG A 461 -18.64 -12.62 -19.32
CA ARG A 461 -19.69 -11.68 -19.70
C ARG A 461 -20.03 -11.86 -21.17
N LEU A 462 -21.33 -11.99 -21.45
CA LEU A 462 -21.87 -11.73 -22.77
C LEU A 462 -22.11 -10.24 -22.89
N TRP A 463 -21.41 -9.61 -23.82
CA TRP A 463 -21.52 -8.19 -24.14
C TRP A 463 -22.49 -7.98 -25.29
N LYS A 464 -23.21 -6.87 -25.23
CA LYS A 464 -24.06 -6.36 -26.29
C LYS A 464 -23.70 -4.90 -26.55
N GLU A 465 -23.23 -4.63 -27.75
CA GLU A 465 -22.80 -3.33 -28.22
C GLU A 465 -23.81 -2.80 -29.23
N THR A 466 -24.45 -1.68 -28.89
CA THR A 466 -25.45 -1.03 -29.76
C THR A 466 -24.89 0.31 -30.23
N PRO A 467 -24.87 0.61 -31.55
CA PRO A 467 -24.42 1.91 -32.03
C PRO A 467 -25.21 3.06 -31.40
N LYS A 468 -24.51 4.10 -30.93
CA LYS A 468 -25.16 5.31 -30.41
C LYS A 468 -25.82 6.09 -31.53
N THR A 469 -26.96 6.69 -31.23
CA THR A 469 -27.66 7.64 -32.09
C THR A 469 -26.92 8.98 -32.14
N GLU A 470 -27.19 9.78 -33.18
CA GLU A 470 -26.64 11.14 -33.28
C GLU A 470 -27.04 12.02 -32.08
N GLU A 471 -28.23 11.79 -31.52
CA GLU A 471 -28.72 12.51 -30.34
C GLU A 471 -27.94 12.14 -29.08
N GLU A 472 -27.64 10.85 -28.86
CA GLU A 472 -26.81 10.39 -27.74
C GLU A 472 -25.40 10.97 -27.85
N LEU A 473 -24.77 10.87 -29.02
CA LEU A 473 -23.44 11.44 -29.28
C LEU A 473 -23.40 12.96 -29.07
N ALA A 474 -24.47 13.66 -29.46
CA ALA A 474 -24.59 15.10 -29.23
C ALA A 474 -24.78 15.44 -27.74
N SER A 475 -25.51 14.60 -27.00
CA SER A 475 -25.78 14.79 -25.57
C SER A 475 -24.54 14.57 -24.70
N GLU A 476 -23.65 13.66 -25.11
CA GLU A 476 -22.41 13.31 -24.40
C GLU A 476 -21.22 14.19 -24.78
N LYS A 477 -21.37 15.08 -25.77
CA LYS A 477 -20.29 15.91 -26.29
C LYS A 477 -19.59 16.69 -25.17
N GLY A 478 -18.28 16.46 -25.02
CA GLY A 478 -17.47 17.09 -23.97
C GLY A 478 -17.38 16.29 -22.67
N THR A 479 -17.91 15.05 -22.65
CA THR A 479 -17.66 14.04 -21.62
C THR A 479 -16.77 12.92 -22.18
N ASP A 480 -16.15 12.13 -21.30
CA ASP A 480 -15.35 10.97 -21.69
C ASP A 480 -16.18 9.91 -22.44
N ALA A 481 -17.50 9.85 -22.20
CA ALA A 481 -18.41 8.93 -22.88
C ALA A 481 -18.50 9.18 -24.40
N ALA A 482 -18.24 10.41 -24.86
CA ALA A 482 -18.27 10.77 -26.28
C ALA A 482 -17.13 10.15 -27.10
N GLU A 483 -16.10 9.59 -26.45
CA GLU A 483 -15.03 8.86 -27.15
C GLU A 483 -15.51 7.50 -27.68
N TYR A 484 -16.61 6.97 -27.14
CA TYR A 484 -17.15 5.65 -27.47
C TYR A 484 -18.37 5.76 -28.37
N SER A 485 -18.32 5.05 -29.51
CA SER A 485 -19.38 5.07 -30.54
C SER A 485 -20.54 4.10 -30.28
N VAL A 486 -20.47 3.30 -29.21
CA VAL A 486 -21.44 2.26 -28.87
C VAL A 486 -21.87 2.37 -27.41
N ASN A 487 -23.11 1.98 -27.12
CA ASN A 487 -23.58 1.65 -25.78
C ASN A 487 -23.26 0.18 -25.50
N VAL A 488 -22.71 -0.10 -24.31
CA VAL A 488 -22.29 -1.44 -23.92
C VAL A 488 -23.13 -1.93 -22.74
N GLU A 489 -23.79 -3.07 -22.93
CA GLU A 489 -24.53 -3.81 -21.89
C GLU A 489 -23.86 -5.17 -21.70
N SER A 490 -23.93 -5.75 -20.49
CA SER A 490 -23.41 -7.10 -20.28
C SER A 490 -24.21 -7.94 -19.29
N VAL A 491 -24.17 -9.26 -19.49
CA VAL A 491 -24.73 -10.27 -18.59
C VAL A 491 -23.66 -11.29 -18.23
N ALA A 492 -23.49 -11.56 -16.94
CA ALA A 492 -22.55 -12.57 -16.46
C ALA A 492 -23.12 -14.00 -16.61
N TYR A 493 -22.32 -14.92 -17.14
CA TYR A 493 -22.66 -16.33 -17.29
C TYR A 493 -21.53 -17.21 -16.75
N GLY A 494 -21.90 -18.24 -15.96
CA GLY A 494 -20.99 -19.34 -15.66
C GLY A 494 -20.60 -20.13 -16.91
N MET A 495 -19.54 -20.92 -16.83
CA MET A 495 -18.90 -21.61 -17.96
C MET A 495 -19.89 -22.38 -18.85
N ASP A 496 -20.72 -23.27 -18.28
CA ASP A 496 -21.68 -24.07 -19.06
C ASP A 496 -22.78 -23.19 -19.70
N ASN A 497 -23.24 -22.16 -19.01
CA ASN A 497 -24.26 -21.24 -19.53
C ASN A 497 -23.69 -20.36 -20.65
N ALA A 498 -22.43 -19.92 -20.53
CA ALA A 498 -21.74 -19.17 -21.57
C ALA A 498 -21.60 -20.01 -22.86
N GLN A 499 -21.25 -21.29 -22.72
CA GLN A 499 -21.21 -22.24 -23.84
C GLN A 499 -22.60 -22.45 -24.46
N ALA A 500 -23.67 -22.44 -23.65
CA ALA A 500 -25.04 -22.52 -24.16
C ALA A 500 -25.43 -21.28 -25.00
N GLN A 501 -24.99 -20.08 -24.63
CA GLN A 501 -25.22 -18.86 -25.42
C GLN A 501 -24.59 -18.97 -26.81
N ILE A 502 -23.35 -19.46 -26.91
CA ILE A 502 -22.68 -19.71 -28.20
C ILE A 502 -23.46 -20.67 -29.07
N LYS A 503 -23.89 -21.80 -28.49
CA LYS A 503 -24.69 -22.82 -29.21
C LYS A 503 -26.03 -22.26 -29.69
N GLN A 504 -26.68 -21.45 -28.87
CA GLN A 504 -27.96 -20.80 -29.22
C GLN A 504 -27.79 -19.81 -30.37
N ALA A 505 -26.68 -19.06 -30.39
CA ALA A 505 -26.35 -18.15 -31.48
C ALA A 505 -25.91 -18.88 -32.77
N GLY A 506 -25.56 -20.17 -32.70
CA GLY A 506 -25.14 -20.96 -33.85
C GLY A 506 -23.78 -20.56 -34.41
N VAL A 507 -22.89 -20.00 -33.57
CA VAL A 507 -21.56 -19.51 -33.96
C VAL A 507 -20.45 -20.41 -33.42
N GLU A 508 -19.28 -20.36 -34.06
CA GLU A 508 -18.07 -21.03 -33.61
C GLU A 508 -17.14 -20.05 -32.87
N THR A 509 -16.35 -20.58 -31.93
CA THR A 509 -15.37 -19.79 -31.19
C THR A 509 -14.01 -19.82 -31.87
N THR A 510 -13.28 -18.71 -31.82
CA THR A 510 -11.88 -18.61 -32.24
C THR A 510 -10.96 -18.45 -31.03
N TRP A 511 -9.80 -19.09 -31.04
CA TRP A 511 -8.80 -18.91 -29.97
C TRP A 511 -8.02 -17.62 -30.17
N ASP A 512 -8.17 -16.67 -29.25
CA ASP A 512 -7.30 -15.49 -29.19
C ASP A 512 -6.03 -15.80 -28.37
N LYS A 513 -4.88 -15.66 -29.02
CA LYS A 513 -3.59 -15.99 -28.39
C LYS A 513 -3.14 -14.96 -27.36
N LYS A 514 -3.58 -13.71 -27.48
CA LYS A 514 -3.15 -12.61 -26.60
C LYS A 514 -3.93 -12.66 -25.29
N ALA A 515 -5.24 -12.80 -25.39
CA ALA A 515 -6.13 -13.01 -24.26
C ALA A 515 -5.93 -14.39 -23.65
N GLY A 516 -5.57 -15.39 -24.46
CA GLY A 516 -5.48 -16.78 -24.00
C GLY A 516 -6.88 -17.36 -23.72
N GLN A 517 -7.85 -17.02 -24.55
CA GLN A 517 -9.26 -17.39 -24.39
C GLN A 517 -9.89 -17.74 -25.74
N ASN A 518 -10.89 -18.62 -25.72
CA ASN A 518 -11.79 -18.78 -26.84
C ASN A 518 -12.79 -17.63 -26.82
N TYR A 519 -13.06 -17.00 -27.95
CA TYR A 519 -14.03 -15.91 -28.04
C TYR A 519 -14.93 -16.08 -29.26
N ALA A 520 -16.09 -15.43 -29.24
CA ALA A 520 -16.98 -15.35 -30.39
C ALA A 520 -17.63 -13.97 -30.48
N THR A 521 -18.02 -13.60 -31.70
CA THR A 521 -18.80 -12.40 -31.97
C THR A 521 -19.85 -12.68 -33.05
N TRP A 522 -21.01 -12.03 -32.94
CA TRP A 522 -22.08 -12.12 -33.92
C TRP A 522 -22.96 -10.88 -33.89
N GLU A 523 -23.76 -10.70 -34.94
CA GLU A 523 -24.73 -9.61 -35.05
C GLU A 523 -26.13 -10.19 -34.88
N ALA A 524 -26.96 -9.59 -34.02
CA ALA A 524 -28.36 -9.93 -33.86
C ALA A 524 -29.15 -8.71 -33.37
N ASP A 525 -30.40 -8.57 -33.81
CA ASP A 525 -31.32 -7.50 -33.35
C ASP A 525 -30.74 -6.07 -33.44
N GLY A 526 -29.86 -5.82 -34.43
CA GLY A 526 -29.22 -4.52 -34.63
C GLY A 526 -28.09 -4.20 -33.64
N ALA A 527 -27.61 -5.19 -32.88
CA ALA A 527 -26.48 -5.07 -31.97
C ALA A 527 -25.41 -6.13 -32.25
N LYS A 528 -24.16 -5.78 -31.95
CA LYS A 528 -23.03 -6.70 -31.92
C LYS A 528 -22.98 -7.39 -30.56
N TYR A 529 -22.87 -8.70 -30.56
CA TYR A 529 -22.64 -9.49 -29.37
C TYR A 529 -21.20 -10.00 -29.35
N GLU A 530 -20.61 -10.06 -28.16
CA GLU A 530 -19.24 -10.50 -27.94
C GLU A 530 -19.12 -11.27 -26.62
N ILE A 531 -18.35 -12.36 -26.60
CA ILE A 531 -18.11 -13.15 -25.39
C ILE A 531 -16.73 -13.80 -25.41
N TRP A 532 -16.07 -13.81 -24.26
CA TRP A 532 -14.71 -14.31 -24.04
C TRP A 532 -14.74 -15.45 -23.02
N LEU A 533 -14.66 -16.69 -23.45
CA LEU A 533 -14.96 -17.84 -22.61
C LEU A 533 -13.83 -18.14 -21.62
N GLU A 534 -14.26 -18.55 -20.42
CA GLU A 534 -13.42 -19.35 -19.53
C GLU A 534 -13.74 -20.84 -19.76
N ASP A 535 -12.70 -21.62 -20.02
CA ASP A 535 -12.77 -23.07 -20.21
C ASP A 535 -11.44 -23.71 -19.77
N ALA A 536 -11.34 -25.04 -19.85
CA ALA A 536 -10.13 -25.74 -19.46
C ALA A 536 -8.86 -25.21 -20.17
N LYS A 537 -8.98 -24.72 -21.41
CA LYS A 537 -7.86 -24.23 -22.22
C LYS A 537 -7.42 -22.83 -21.78
N SER A 538 -8.32 -21.98 -21.29
CA SER A 538 -7.97 -20.66 -20.71
C SER A 538 -7.48 -20.77 -19.25
N ILE A 539 -8.04 -21.69 -18.47
CA ILE A 539 -7.71 -21.88 -17.05
C ILE A 539 -6.34 -22.54 -16.86
N GLU A 540 -5.99 -23.53 -17.68
CA GLU A 540 -4.73 -24.29 -17.52
C GLU A 540 -3.47 -23.38 -17.54
N PRO A 541 -3.32 -22.42 -18.48
CA PRO A 541 -2.20 -21.47 -18.44
C PRO A 541 -2.15 -20.61 -17.17
N LYS A 542 -3.30 -20.23 -16.61
CA LYS A 542 -3.38 -19.42 -15.38
C LYS A 542 -2.91 -20.24 -14.16
N LEU A 543 -3.31 -21.51 -14.07
CA LEU A 543 -2.80 -22.44 -13.05
C LEU A 543 -1.28 -22.70 -13.18
N LYS A 544 -0.76 -22.72 -14.42
CA LYS A 544 0.69 -22.79 -14.66
C LYS A 544 1.43 -21.54 -14.15
N LEU A 545 0.81 -20.36 -14.18
CA LEU A 545 1.41 -19.16 -13.56
C LEU A 545 1.56 -19.36 -12.05
N MET A 546 0.52 -19.84 -11.36
CA MET A 546 0.58 -20.14 -9.92
C MET A 546 1.79 -21.01 -9.56
N GLN A 547 1.98 -22.14 -10.26
CA GLN A 547 3.13 -23.02 -10.04
C GLN A 547 4.46 -22.35 -10.40
N LYS A 548 4.52 -21.65 -11.54
CA LYS A 548 5.73 -20.97 -12.03
C LYS A 548 6.25 -19.95 -11.01
N TYR A 549 5.35 -19.18 -10.40
CA TYR A 549 5.70 -18.16 -9.41
C TYR A 549 5.74 -18.69 -7.98
N LYS A 550 5.44 -19.98 -7.75
CA LYS A 550 5.42 -20.63 -6.43
C LYS A 550 4.50 -19.90 -5.44
N LEU A 551 3.30 -19.59 -5.92
CA LEU A 551 2.27 -18.93 -5.13
C LEU A 551 1.74 -19.85 -4.02
N ALA A 552 1.08 -19.29 -3.02
CA ALA A 552 0.42 -20.04 -1.95
C ALA A 552 -0.73 -20.91 -2.47
N GLY A 553 -1.39 -20.46 -3.55
CA GLY A 553 -2.55 -21.13 -4.10
C GLY A 553 -3.24 -20.40 -5.24
N THR A 554 -4.39 -20.95 -5.61
CA THR A 554 -5.38 -20.39 -6.55
C THR A 554 -6.71 -20.20 -5.83
N ALA A 555 -7.51 -19.25 -6.31
CA ALA A 555 -8.87 -19.07 -5.83
C ALA A 555 -9.88 -18.84 -6.96
N GLU A 556 -11.11 -19.34 -6.82
CA GLU A 556 -12.09 -19.38 -7.90
C GLU A 556 -13.40 -18.66 -7.57
N TRP A 557 -13.71 -17.61 -8.35
CA TRP A 557 -14.97 -16.87 -8.25
C TRP A 557 -15.97 -17.26 -9.37
N SER A 558 -17.07 -17.94 -9.10
CA SER A 558 -17.45 -18.51 -7.80
C SER A 558 -18.02 -19.92 -7.93
N LEU A 559 -18.02 -20.63 -6.81
CA LEU A 559 -18.43 -22.01 -6.69
C LEU A 559 -19.84 -22.26 -7.25
N GLY A 560 -19.95 -23.18 -8.20
CA GLY A 560 -21.15 -23.53 -8.93
C GLY A 560 -21.35 -22.78 -10.26
N GLN A 561 -20.37 -22.00 -10.70
CA GLN A 561 -20.35 -21.41 -12.05
C GLN A 561 -19.43 -22.15 -13.02
N GLU A 562 -18.59 -23.06 -12.51
CA GLU A 562 -17.68 -23.88 -13.30
C GLU A 562 -18.38 -24.93 -14.15
N SER A 563 -17.68 -25.41 -15.19
CA SER A 563 -18.02 -26.66 -15.86
C SER A 563 -17.47 -27.86 -15.10
N THR A 564 -18.10 -29.03 -15.30
CA THR A 564 -17.82 -30.26 -14.52
C THR A 564 -16.35 -30.74 -14.64
N ASP A 565 -15.66 -30.42 -15.72
CA ASP A 565 -14.29 -30.88 -15.99
C ASP A 565 -13.20 -30.03 -15.31
N ILE A 566 -13.51 -28.80 -14.88
CA ILE A 566 -12.53 -27.82 -14.41
C ILE A 566 -11.88 -28.25 -13.09
N TRP A 567 -12.62 -28.85 -12.18
CA TRP A 567 -12.06 -29.38 -10.94
C TRP A 567 -11.02 -30.49 -11.18
N ASN A 568 -11.19 -31.31 -12.23
CA ASN A 568 -10.18 -32.30 -12.59
C ASN A 568 -8.90 -31.64 -13.12
N LEU A 569 -9.03 -30.48 -13.77
CA LEU A 569 -7.90 -29.70 -14.22
C LEU A 569 -7.16 -29.09 -13.03
N ILE A 570 -7.88 -28.36 -12.16
CA ILE A 570 -7.31 -27.69 -10.97
C ILE A 570 -6.55 -28.69 -10.09
N GLN A 571 -7.14 -29.86 -9.83
CA GLN A 571 -6.52 -30.91 -9.00
C GLN A 571 -5.11 -31.33 -9.48
N LYS A 572 -4.81 -31.22 -10.79
CA LYS A 572 -3.47 -31.55 -11.32
C LYS A 572 -2.39 -30.53 -10.94
N TYR A 573 -2.79 -29.33 -10.52
CA TYR A 573 -1.89 -28.21 -10.25
C TYR A 573 -1.72 -27.90 -8.76
N VAL A 574 -2.70 -28.31 -7.92
CA VAL A 574 -2.73 -28.04 -6.47
C VAL A 574 -2.30 -29.23 -5.60
N ASN A 575 -2.05 -30.39 -6.20
CA ASN A 575 -1.62 -31.61 -5.51
C ASN A 575 -0.14 -31.95 -5.74
#